data_AF-A0A2K9NX97-F1
#
_entry.id   AF-A0A2K9NX97-F1
#
_cell.length_a   1.000
_cell.length_b   1.000
_cell.length_c   1.000
_cell.angle_alpha   90.00
_cell.angle_beta   90.00
_cell.angle_gamma   90.00
#
_symmetry.space_group_name_H-M   'P 1'
#
loop_
_entity.id
_entity.type
_entity.pdbx_description
1 polymer ?
#
loop_
_entity_poly.entity_id
_entity_poly.type
_entity_poly.pdbx_seq_one_letter_code
_entity_poly.pdbx_strand_id
1 'polypeptide(L)'
;MNQEGIWLSILDYANVKKVSISTIRRSIKSGHIKYKEENGKYFIWTREITVQKEELALKLEVEFLKKRNRELEEEINDLKMLLSVYEHNAQAETLPPLPEIEL
;
A
#
# COMPACT_ATOMS: atom_id res chain seq x y z
N MET A 1 6.32 17.11 -18.56
CA MET A 1 6.03 16.97 -17.13
C MET A 1 4.66 17.60 -16.85
N ASN A 2 3.61 16.80 -16.90
CA ASN A 2 2.25 17.29 -16.64
C ASN A 2 2.13 17.57 -15.14
N GLN A 3 2.08 18.84 -14.77
CA GLN A 3 1.90 19.26 -13.38
C GLN A 3 0.42 19.11 -13.02
N GLU A 4 -0.02 17.87 -12.82
CA GLU A 4 -1.37 17.57 -12.34
C GLU A 4 -1.53 18.09 -10.92
N GLY A 5 -2.51 18.95 -10.72
CA GLY A 5 -2.87 19.50 -9.41
C GLY A 5 -4.36 19.72 -9.36
N ILE A 6 -4.91 19.70 -8.16
CA ILE A 6 -6.35 19.67 -7.92
C ILE A 6 -6.81 21.05 -7.46
N TRP A 7 -7.97 21.47 -7.93
CA TRP A 7 -8.66 22.65 -7.43
C TRP A 7 -9.52 22.26 -6.23
N LEU A 8 -9.28 22.91 -5.10
CA LEU A 8 -10.07 22.72 -3.89
C LEU A 8 -10.86 23.95 -3.52
N SER A 9 -11.98 23.78 -2.84
CA SER A 9 -12.61 24.92 -2.19
C SER A 9 -11.69 25.53 -1.12
N ILE A 10 -11.89 26.81 -0.82
CA ILE A 10 -11.16 27.48 0.26
C ILE A 10 -11.27 26.76 1.62
N LEU A 11 -12.39 26.07 1.87
CA LEU A 11 -12.62 25.29 3.08
C LEU A 11 -11.77 24.02 3.10
N ASP A 12 -11.77 23.27 2.00
CA ASP A 12 -11.00 22.04 1.90
C ASP A 12 -9.50 22.33 1.97
N TYR A 13 -9.07 23.42 1.32
CA TYR A 13 -7.68 23.86 1.36
C TYR A 13 -7.26 24.28 2.77
N ALA A 14 -8.15 24.95 3.52
CA ALA A 14 -7.94 25.31 4.93
C ALA A 14 -7.72 24.07 5.80
N ASN A 15 -8.56 23.05 5.64
CA ASN A 15 -8.46 21.79 6.37
C ASN A 15 -7.14 21.06 6.07
N VAL A 16 -6.77 20.99 4.79
CA VAL A 16 -5.56 20.28 4.34
C VAL A 16 -4.28 20.96 4.83
N LYS A 17 -4.14 22.27 4.64
CA LYS A 17 -2.96 23.03 5.08
C LYS A 17 -2.96 23.31 6.59
N LYS A 18 -4.04 22.97 7.31
CA LYS A 18 -4.28 23.30 8.72
C LYS A 18 -4.12 24.81 9.01
N VAL A 19 -4.62 25.64 8.11
CA VAL A 19 -4.56 27.11 8.20
C VAL A 19 -5.96 27.70 8.17
N SER A 20 -6.15 28.84 8.84
CA SER A 20 -7.45 29.52 8.82
C SER A 20 -7.78 30.13 7.46
N ILE A 21 -9.07 30.23 7.15
CA ILE A 21 -9.58 30.89 5.93
C ILE A 21 -9.03 32.31 5.82
N SER A 22 -8.89 33.03 6.94
CA SER A 22 -8.33 34.38 6.97
C SER A 22 -6.87 34.42 6.52
N THR A 23 -6.06 33.45 6.92
CA THR A 23 -4.67 33.31 6.46
C THR A 23 -4.61 32.97 4.98
N ILE A 24 -5.53 32.15 4.50
CA ILE A 24 -5.65 31.85 3.07
C ILE A 24 -6.05 33.09 2.26
N ARG A 25 -7.05 33.86 2.70
CA ARG A 25 -7.42 35.12 2.02
C ARG A 25 -6.26 36.11 1.99
N ARG A 26 -5.46 36.21 3.05
CA ARG A 26 -4.22 37.00 3.04
C ARG A 26 -3.23 36.47 2.00
N SER A 27 -3.06 35.15 1.93
CA SER A 27 -2.17 34.50 0.95
C SER A 27 -2.61 34.77 -0.49
N ILE A 28 -3.93 34.72 -0.76
CA ILE A 28 -4.55 35.13 -2.02
C ILE A 28 -4.18 36.58 -2.35
N LYS A 29 -4.40 37.52 -1.41
CA LYS A 29 -4.07 38.94 -1.60
C LYS A 29 -2.57 39.18 -1.84
N SER A 30 -1.71 38.41 -1.20
CA SER A 30 -0.26 38.51 -1.36
C SER A 30 0.27 37.85 -2.64
N GLY A 31 -0.57 37.19 -3.44
CA GLY A 31 -0.17 36.54 -4.70
C GLY A 31 0.65 35.26 -4.54
N HIS A 32 0.76 34.70 -3.33
CA HIS A 32 1.59 33.53 -3.06
C HIS A 32 0.95 32.19 -3.48
N ILE A 33 -0.34 32.20 -3.83
CA ILE A 33 -1.10 30.99 -4.19
C ILE A 33 -1.95 31.20 -5.44
N LYS A 34 -2.02 30.17 -6.28
CA LYS A 34 -2.89 30.14 -7.46
C LYS A 34 -4.33 29.90 -7.01
N TYR A 35 -5.21 30.84 -7.33
CA TYR A 35 -6.63 30.75 -7.01
C TYR A 35 -7.48 31.06 -8.25
N LYS A 36 -8.72 30.60 -8.22
CA LYS A 36 -9.78 31.01 -9.15
C LYS A 36 -11.05 31.30 -8.35
N GLU A 37 -11.87 32.19 -8.86
CA GLU A 37 -13.16 32.52 -8.29
C GLU A 37 -14.25 32.08 -9.26
N GLU A 38 -15.14 31.20 -8.80
CA GLU A 38 -16.29 30.74 -9.58
C GLU A 38 -17.56 30.91 -8.74
N ASN A 39 -18.50 31.71 -9.22
CA ASN A 39 -19.80 31.94 -8.59
C ASN A 39 -19.70 32.42 -7.11
N GLY A 40 -18.76 33.33 -6.82
CA GLY A 40 -18.50 33.85 -5.47
C GLY A 40 -17.79 32.87 -4.53
N LYS A 41 -17.38 31.69 -5.03
CA LYS A 41 -16.60 30.71 -4.27
C LYS A 41 -15.14 30.73 -4.71
N TYR A 42 -14.25 30.74 -3.73
CA TYR A 42 -12.81 30.65 -3.98
C TYR A 42 -12.37 29.19 -4.09
N PHE A 43 -11.65 28.90 -5.16
CA PHE A 43 -10.95 27.64 -5.36
C PHE A 43 -9.45 27.86 -5.41
N ILE A 44 -8.70 26.98 -4.78
CA ILE A 44 -7.25 27.08 -4.61
C ILE A 44 -6.61 25.83 -5.19
N TRP A 45 -5.59 26.05 -6.00
CA TRP A 45 -4.89 24.97 -6.65
C TRP A 45 -3.80 24.41 -5.74
N THR A 46 -3.70 23.09 -5.63
CA THR A 46 -2.69 22.42 -4.82
C THR A 46 -2.20 21.12 -5.43
N ARG A 47 -0.92 20.79 -5.19
CA ARG A 47 -0.31 19.48 -5.50
C ARG A 47 -0.15 18.57 -4.28
N GLU A 48 -0.09 19.15 -3.08
CA GLU A 48 0.30 18.42 -1.87
C GLU A 48 -0.69 17.30 -1.47
N ILE A 49 -1.94 17.36 -1.93
CA ILE A 49 -2.98 16.39 -1.53
C ILE A 49 -2.85 15.07 -2.23
N THR A 50 -2.45 15.11 -3.51
CA THR A 50 -2.16 13.90 -4.28
C THR A 50 -1.10 13.09 -3.53
N VAL A 51 -0.05 13.76 -3.05
CA VAL A 51 1.04 13.15 -2.27
C VAL A 51 0.52 12.53 -0.97
N GLN A 52 -0.31 13.22 -0.19
CA GLN A 52 -0.81 12.68 1.09
C GLN A 52 -1.77 11.49 0.91
N LYS A 53 -2.65 11.54 -0.10
CA LYS A 53 -3.56 10.42 -0.40
C LYS A 53 -2.80 9.21 -0.95
N GLU A 54 -1.85 9.44 -1.85
CA GLU A 54 -0.97 8.39 -2.38
C GLU A 54 -0.12 7.78 -1.27
N GLU A 55 0.45 8.60 -0.38
CA GLU A 55 1.24 8.11 0.76
C GLU A 55 0.39 7.25 1.71
N LEU A 56 -0.85 7.65 1.99
CA LEU A 56 -1.76 6.84 2.81
C LEU A 56 -2.14 5.54 2.12
N ALA A 57 -2.45 5.58 0.82
CA ALA A 57 -2.78 4.39 0.03
C ALA A 57 -1.58 3.42 -0.02
N LEU A 58 -0.37 3.93 -0.25
CA LEU A 58 0.86 3.16 -0.24
C LEU A 58 1.14 2.52 1.13
N LYS A 59 0.90 3.24 2.24
CA LYS A 59 1.05 2.68 3.59
C LYS A 59 0.07 1.53 3.84
N LEU A 60 -1.17 1.66 3.39
CA LEU A 60 -2.17 0.60 3.48
C LEU A 60 -1.73 -0.63 2.68
N GLU A 61 -1.31 -0.42 1.43
CA GLU A 61 -0.85 -1.48 0.54
C GLU A 61 0.36 -2.23 1.11
N VAL A 62 1.32 -1.51 1.69
CA VAL A 62 2.48 -2.11 2.38
C VAL A 62 2.04 -3.02 3.52
N GLU A 63 1.07 -2.59 4.34
CA GLU A 63 0.56 -3.43 5.43
C GLU A 63 -0.17 -4.67 4.92
N PHE A 64 -0.96 -4.56 3.85
CA PHE A 64 -1.59 -5.71 3.20
C PHE A 64 -0.56 -6.69 2.65
N LEU A 65 0.44 -6.20 1.93
CA LEU A 65 1.51 -7.03 1.36
C LEU A 65 2.32 -7.73 2.43
N LYS A 66 2.65 -7.05 3.54
CA LYS A 66 3.33 -7.68 4.69
C LYS A 66 2.50 -8.82 5.28
N LYS A 67 1.20 -8.60 5.47
CA LYS A 67 0.31 -9.65 5.98
C LYS A 67 0.28 -10.85 5.04
N ARG A 68 0.12 -10.61 3.73
CA ARG A 68 0.09 -11.67 2.73
C ARG A 68 1.41 -12.44 2.67
N ASN A 69 2.54 -11.73 2.79
CA ASN A 69 3.86 -12.35 2.80
C ASN A 69 4.03 -13.29 4.00
N ARG A 70 3.58 -12.86 5.18
CA ARG A 70 3.58 -13.70 6.38
C ARG A 70 2.74 -14.96 6.20
N GLU A 71 1.53 -14.84 5.66
CA GLU A 71 0.66 -16.00 5.40
C GLU A 71 1.32 -17.00 4.43
N LEU A 72 2.00 -16.51 3.40
CA LEU A 72 2.75 -17.35 2.46
C LEU A 72 3.96 -18.03 3.11
N GLU A 73 4.68 -17.33 3.98
CA GLU A 73 5.81 -17.89 4.73
C GLU A 73 5.35 -19.02 5.66
N GLU A 74 4.21 -18.85 6.35
CA GLU A 74 3.59 -19.87 7.19
C GLU A 74 3.18 -21.09 6.34
N GLU A 75 2.53 -20.89 5.19
CA GLU A 75 2.15 -21.98 4.26
C GLU A 75 3.37 -22.74 3.71
N ILE A 76 4.43 -22.02 3.35
CA ILE A 76 5.69 -22.63 2.91
C ILE A 76 6.29 -23.49 4.03
N ASN A 77 6.23 -23.04 5.27
CA ASN A 77 6.77 -23.78 6.40
C ASN A 77 5.99 -25.08 6.63
N ASP A 78 4.66 -25.01 6.61
CA ASP A 78 3.79 -26.18 6.75
C ASP A 78 4.03 -27.21 5.63
N LEU A 79 4.17 -26.75 4.38
CA LEU A 79 4.48 -27.61 3.25
C LEU A 79 5.86 -28.25 3.35
N LYS A 80 6.88 -27.52 3.81
CA LYS A 80 8.22 -28.07 4.06
C LYS A 80 8.19 -29.14 5.15
N MET A 81 7.42 -28.91 6.22
CA MET A 81 7.25 -29.89 7.28
C MET A 81 6.60 -31.16 6.76
N LEU A 82 5.53 -31.02 5.97
CA LEU A 82 4.84 -32.14 5.35
C LEU A 82 5.77 -32.93 4.42
N LEU A 83 6.52 -32.24 3.56
CA LEU A 83 7.50 -32.86 2.67
C LEU A 83 8.56 -33.64 3.46
N SER A 84 9.10 -33.05 4.53
CA SER A 84 10.09 -33.71 5.39
C SER A 84 9.55 -35.02 5.99
N VAL A 85 8.27 -35.06 6.40
CA VAL A 85 7.64 -36.28 6.92
C VAL A 85 7.54 -37.34 5.82
N TYR A 86 7.11 -36.96 4.62
CA TYR A 86 7.01 -37.91 3.49
C TYR A 86 8.37 -38.43 3.04
N GLU A 87 9.38 -37.58 2.96
CA GLU A 87 10.75 -37.98 2.61
C GLU A 87 11.34 -38.94 3.64
N HIS A 88 11.10 -38.72 4.94
CA HIS A 88 11.54 -39.63 6.00
C HIS A 88 10.83 -40.98 5.94
N ASN A 89 9.52 -41.00 5.69
CA ASN A 89 8.74 -42.22 5.59
C ASN A 89 9.10 -43.03 4.33
N ALA A 90 9.38 -42.37 3.21
CA ALA A 90 9.84 -43.02 1.99
C ALA A 90 11.22 -43.67 2.15
N GLN A 91 12.09 -43.13 3.01
CA GLN A 91 13.40 -43.72 3.32
C GLN A 91 13.29 -44.93 4.27
N ALA A 92 12.23 -45.04 5.07
CA ALA A 92 11.98 -46.18 5.95
C ALA A 92 11.48 -47.44 5.19
N GLU A 93 10.93 -47.28 3.99
CA GLU A 93 10.59 -48.36 3.06
C GLU A 93 11.79 -48.81 2.21
N THR A 94 12.92 -49.15 2.84
CA THR A 94 13.86 -50.08 2.18
C THR A 94 13.18 -51.45 2.12
N LEU A 95 12.59 -51.77 0.98
CA LEU A 95 11.87 -53.02 0.71
C LEU A 95 12.73 -54.24 1.12
N PRO A 96 12.12 -55.29 1.72
CA PRO A 96 12.84 -56.52 2.04
C PRO A 96 13.41 -57.16 0.76
N PRO A 97 14.58 -57.81 0.82
CA PRO A 97 15.15 -58.47 -0.35
C PRO A 97 14.18 -59.52 -0.89
N LEU A 98 14.01 -59.53 -2.22
CA LEU A 98 13.18 -60.52 -2.90
C LEU A 98 13.67 -61.94 -2.55
N PRO A 99 12.77 -62.90 -2.27
CA PRO A 99 13.19 -64.26 -1.96
C PRO A 99 13.90 -64.86 -3.17
N GLU A 100 15.12 -65.35 -2.95
CA GLU A 100 15.85 -66.12 -3.95
C GLU A 100 15.11 -67.44 -4.17
N ILE A 101 14.58 -67.62 -5.38
CA ILE A 101 14.02 -68.91 -5.81
C ILE A 101 15.23 -69.75 -6.21
N GLU A 102 15.61 -70.71 -5.36
CA GLU A 102 16.58 -71.74 -5.70
C GLU A 102 15.98 -72.62 -6.82
N LEU A 103 16.68 -72.67 -7.97
CA LEU A 103 16.36 -73.52 -9.12
C LEU A 103 16.91 -74.94 -8.93
#